data_AF-A0A3S1EFE2-F1
#
_entry.id   AF-A0A3S1EFE2-F1
#
_cell.length_a   1.000
_cell.length_b   1.000
_cell.length_c   1.000
_cell.angle_alpha   90.00
_cell.angle_beta   90.00
_cell.angle_gamma   90.00
#
_symmetry.space_group_name_H-M   'P 1'
#
loop_
_entity.id
_entity.type
_entity.pdbx_description
1 polymer ?
#
loop_
_entity_poly.entity_id
_entity_poly.type
_entity_poly.pdbx_seq_one_letter_code
_entity_poly.pdbx_strand_id
1 'polypeptide(L)'
;MAQGAAAGAPIPEGRQMTDLVLEWMSFRRSGKIADLSAVLTAGANSRRAVDDLVTLGHAERIGTDGWRVAPPVLAGLPGGAVASAVLCGTRTPALLQSLDTASAAEGAEIELVRQGAGPSIIAVKASSADLLAQVALAAGLPLQREAGLHMLACTPSVSQWPRTPFPMVEGKVDSVRRFSRSRMQWVPSTLPEAAAAASGLFRIKRDWDWISLLKNGPAAASLIDDRVGRLASSAKCKAVQWMPESSVLSLPVQLYPPTIMARGLVLCSGRLPDFDRDTMRISFAGIRPGHLKLFLALTGLRLQ
;
A
#
# COMPACT_ATOMS: atom_id res chain seq x y z
N MET A 1 -61.95 17.83 13.09
CA MET A 1 -61.12 16.65 13.37
C MET A 1 -60.28 16.36 12.14
N ALA A 2 -59.01 16.76 12.15
CA ALA A 2 -58.01 16.38 11.15
C ALA A 2 -56.73 16.09 11.94
N GLN A 3 -56.47 14.79 12.18
CA GLN A 3 -55.26 14.33 12.84
C GLN A 3 -54.09 14.48 11.86
N GLY A 4 -53.06 15.17 12.33
CA GLY A 4 -51.85 15.46 11.58
C GLY A 4 -51.09 14.18 11.22
N ALA A 5 -50.58 14.15 10.00
CA ALA A 5 -49.57 13.21 9.58
C ALA A 5 -48.32 13.44 10.44
N ALA A 6 -48.01 12.45 11.30
CA ALA A 6 -46.77 12.41 12.03
C ALA A 6 -45.61 12.39 11.02
N ALA A 7 -44.75 13.40 11.12
CA ALA A 7 -43.48 13.45 10.41
C ALA A 7 -42.72 12.14 10.66
N GLY A 8 -42.36 11.46 9.57
CA GLY A 8 -41.53 10.26 9.63
C GLY A 8 -40.28 10.55 10.45
N ALA A 9 -39.89 9.57 11.27
CA ALA A 9 -38.67 9.64 12.06
C ALA A 9 -37.49 10.10 11.18
N PRO A 10 -36.64 11.00 11.66
CA PRO A 10 -35.44 11.39 10.92
C PRO A 10 -34.64 10.13 10.61
N ILE A 11 -34.37 9.92 9.33
CA ILE A 11 -33.42 8.93 8.85
C ILE A 11 -32.12 9.20 9.63
N PRO A 12 -31.53 8.21 10.33
CA PRO A 12 -30.32 8.44 11.10
C PRO A 12 -29.29 9.06 10.17
N GLU A 13 -28.79 10.23 10.56
CA GLU A 13 -27.79 11.02 9.83
C GLU A 13 -26.79 10.08 9.18
N GLY A 14 -26.94 9.92 7.87
CA GLY A 14 -26.24 8.89 7.12
C GLY A 14 -24.76 9.02 7.40
N ARG A 15 -24.13 7.89 7.76
CA ARG A 15 -22.67 7.69 7.75
C ARG A 15 -22.09 8.58 6.65
N GLN A 16 -21.58 9.76 7.01
CA GLN A 16 -21.04 10.69 6.02
C GLN A 16 -20.01 9.91 5.23
N MET A 17 -20.26 9.77 3.92
CA MET A 17 -19.48 8.98 2.98
C MET A 17 -18.04 9.51 2.94
N THR A 18 -17.24 9.12 3.92
CA THR A 18 -15.81 9.46 4.02
C THR A 18 -14.99 8.74 2.94
N ASP A 19 -15.64 7.87 2.18
CA ASP A 19 -15.04 6.98 1.19
C ASP A 19 -15.53 7.28 -0.25
N LEU A 20 -15.96 8.51 -0.56
CA LEU A 20 -16.53 8.90 -1.86
C LEU A 20 -15.75 8.37 -3.08
N VAL A 21 -14.42 8.46 -3.06
CA VAL A 21 -13.56 7.91 -4.13
C VAL A 21 -13.74 6.41 -4.27
N LEU A 22 -13.62 5.67 -3.16
CA LEU A 22 -13.68 4.21 -3.17
C LEU A 22 -15.08 3.71 -3.53
N GLU A 23 -16.12 4.37 -3.04
CA GLU A 23 -17.49 4.05 -3.40
C GLU A 23 -17.74 4.30 -4.90
N TRP A 24 -17.33 5.46 -5.42
CA TRP A 24 -17.44 5.75 -6.84
C TRP A 24 -16.67 4.73 -7.69
N MET A 25 -15.44 4.39 -7.30
CA MET A 25 -14.63 3.35 -7.96
C MET A 25 -15.29 1.98 -7.88
N SER A 26 -15.97 1.67 -6.78
CA SER A 26 -16.71 0.42 -6.57
C SER A 26 -17.88 0.27 -7.55
N PHE A 27 -18.62 1.35 -7.78
CA PHE A 27 -19.68 1.36 -8.80
C PHE A 27 -19.11 1.30 -10.23
N ARG A 28 -18.04 2.05 -10.50
CA ARG A 28 -17.42 2.08 -11.85
C ARG A 28 -16.65 0.83 -12.22
N ARG A 29 -16.14 0.08 -11.22
CA ARG A 29 -15.30 -1.13 -11.33
C ARG A 29 -13.92 -0.93 -11.97
N SER A 30 -13.79 -0.07 -12.97
CA SER A 30 -12.52 0.27 -13.62
C SER A 30 -12.59 1.63 -14.30
N GLY A 31 -11.44 2.24 -14.54
CA GLY A 31 -11.35 3.50 -15.26
C GLY A 31 -9.92 3.99 -15.41
N LYS A 32 -9.77 5.25 -15.81
CA LYS A 32 -8.49 5.96 -15.84
C LYS A 32 -8.36 6.89 -14.63
N ILE A 33 -7.13 7.21 -14.23
CA ILE A 33 -6.86 8.16 -13.15
C ILE A 33 -7.43 9.55 -13.49
N ALA A 34 -7.40 9.93 -14.76
CA ALA A 34 -7.96 11.19 -15.25
C ALA A 34 -9.47 11.33 -15.06
N ASP A 35 -10.19 10.21 -14.83
CA ASP A 35 -11.64 10.22 -14.63
C ASP A 35 -12.01 10.64 -13.19
N LEU A 36 -11.03 10.70 -12.26
CA LEU A 36 -11.23 11.13 -10.88
C LEU A 36 -11.21 12.65 -10.78
N SER A 37 -12.38 13.23 -10.53
CA SER A 37 -12.52 14.68 -10.33
C SER A 37 -11.93 15.13 -8.98
N ALA A 38 -11.54 16.40 -8.90
CA ALA A 38 -11.06 17.01 -7.66
C ALA A 38 -12.10 16.97 -6.53
N VAL A 39 -13.39 16.94 -6.86
CA VAL A 39 -14.48 16.80 -5.88
C VAL A 39 -14.44 15.42 -5.23
N LEU A 40 -14.26 14.36 -6.03
CA LEU A 40 -14.15 13.00 -5.51
C LEU A 40 -12.94 12.88 -4.58
N THR A 41 -11.81 13.46 -4.97
CA THR A 41 -10.56 13.36 -4.19
C THR A 41 -10.45 14.38 -3.06
N ALA A 42 -11.48 15.20 -2.82
CA ALA A 42 -11.45 16.31 -1.86
C ALA A 42 -10.22 17.22 -2.05
N GLY A 43 -9.83 17.47 -3.30
CA GLY A 43 -8.66 18.27 -3.68
C GLY A 43 -7.31 17.54 -3.60
N ALA A 44 -7.29 16.28 -3.16
CA ALA A 44 -6.07 15.46 -3.19
C ALA A 44 -5.66 15.10 -4.63
N ASN A 45 -4.37 14.81 -4.81
CA ASN A 45 -3.84 14.35 -6.09
C ASN A 45 -4.46 12.98 -6.47
N SER A 46 -5.15 12.91 -7.61
CA SER A 46 -5.88 11.69 -8.04
C SER A 46 -4.97 10.47 -8.18
N ARG A 47 -3.73 10.63 -8.65
CA ARG A 47 -2.79 9.52 -8.76
C ARG A 47 -2.40 8.99 -7.38
N ARG A 48 -2.14 9.89 -6.42
CA ARG A 48 -1.86 9.51 -5.03
C ARG A 48 -3.05 8.79 -4.40
N ALA A 49 -4.27 9.29 -4.60
CA ALA A 49 -5.48 8.63 -4.08
C ALA A 49 -5.63 7.20 -4.61
N VAL A 50 -5.37 6.97 -5.91
CA VAL A 50 -5.35 5.62 -6.48
C VAL A 50 -4.20 4.78 -5.91
N ASP A 51 -2.99 5.33 -5.80
CA ASP A 51 -1.83 4.61 -5.24
C ASP A 51 -2.08 4.17 -3.79
N ASP A 52 -2.74 5.00 -2.99
CA ASP A 52 -3.14 4.70 -1.62
C ASP A 52 -4.18 3.57 -1.57
N LEU A 53 -5.22 3.63 -2.42
CA LEU A 53 -6.21 2.55 -2.55
C LEU A 53 -5.60 1.24 -3.06
N VAL A 54 -4.62 1.31 -3.97
CA VAL A 54 -3.88 0.14 -4.44
C VAL A 54 -3.04 -0.44 -3.29
N THR A 55 -2.41 0.41 -2.48
CA THR A 55 -1.62 -0.02 -1.32
C THR A 55 -2.51 -0.65 -0.23
N LEU A 56 -3.72 -0.15 -0.03
CA LEU A 56 -4.71 -0.71 0.90
C LEU A 56 -5.39 -2.00 0.40
N GLY A 57 -5.15 -2.40 -0.85
CA GLY A 57 -5.80 -3.59 -1.45
C GLY A 57 -7.24 -3.35 -1.90
N HIS A 58 -7.64 -2.09 -2.09
CA HIS A 58 -8.95 -1.74 -2.65
C HIS A 58 -8.98 -1.72 -4.17
N ALA A 59 -7.83 -1.51 -4.80
CA ALA A 59 -7.71 -1.41 -6.25
C ALA A 59 -6.42 -2.06 -6.76
N GLU A 60 -6.39 -2.27 -8.07
CA GLU A 60 -5.22 -2.68 -8.83
C GLU A 60 -4.91 -1.65 -9.91
N ARG A 61 -3.63 -1.44 -10.17
CA ARG A 61 -3.15 -0.61 -11.28
C ARG A 61 -3.20 -1.42 -12.58
N ILE A 62 -3.70 -0.81 -13.65
CA ILE A 62 -3.68 -1.37 -15.01
C ILE A 62 -2.88 -0.41 -15.89
N GLY A 63 -1.67 -0.82 -16.29
CA GLY A 63 -0.76 0.06 -17.04
C GLY A 63 -0.34 1.29 -16.25
N THR A 64 -0.09 2.41 -16.94
CA THR A 64 0.38 3.66 -16.31
C THR A 64 -0.73 4.43 -15.61
N ASP A 65 -1.90 4.49 -16.23
CA ASP A 65 -2.99 5.40 -15.85
C ASP A 65 -4.33 4.71 -15.62
N GLY A 66 -4.42 3.39 -15.81
CA GLY A 66 -5.63 2.62 -15.55
C GLY A 66 -5.70 2.11 -14.11
N TRP A 67 -6.92 1.90 -13.64
CA TRP A 67 -7.20 1.26 -12.37
C TRP A 67 -8.41 0.32 -12.50
N ARG A 68 -8.48 -0.66 -11.61
CA ARG A 68 -9.63 -1.54 -11.43
C ARG A 68 -9.84 -1.81 -9.95
N VAL A 69 -11.08 -1.77 -9.47
CA VAL A 69 -11.41 -2.11 -8.09
C VAL A 69 -11.14 -3.61 -7.85
N ALA A 70 -10.56 -3.95 -6.71
CA ALA A 70 -10.36 -5.33 -6.31
C ALA A 70 -11.69 -5.92 -5.80
N PRO A 71 -11.96 -7.22 -5.99
CA PRO A 71 -13.12 -7.87 -5.39
C PRO A 71 -13.08 -7.74 -3.85
N PRO A 72 -14.23 -7.68 -3.18
CA PRO A 72 -14.26 -7.52 -1.74
C PRO A 72 -13.73 -8.77 -1.03
N VAL A 73 -12.93 -8.57 0.01
CA VAL A 73 -12.31 -9.64 0.81
C VAL A 73 -12.11 -9.16 2.24
N LEU A 74 -12.30 -10.05 3.21
CA LEU A 74 -11.82 -9.83 4.57
C LEU A 74 -10.35 -10.25 4.65
N ALA A 75 -9.46 -9.27 4.79
CA ALA A 75 -8.03 -9.48 4.97
C ALA A 75 -7.72 -9.65 6.46
N GLY A 76 -7.44 -10.87 6.88
CA GLY A 76 -7.09 -11.21 8.25
C GLY A 76 -5.84 -10.48 8.72
N LEU A 77 -5.97 -9.79 9.86
CA LEU A 77 -4.89 -9.09 10.53
C LEU A 77 -3.99 -10.07 11.30
N PRO A 78 -2.74 -9.71 11.60
CA PRO A 78 -1.83 -10.54 12.37
C PRO A 78 -2.42 -10.91 13.74
N GLY A 79 -2.47 -12.21 14.08
CA GLY A 79 -3.40 -12.78 15.07
C GLY A 79 -3.28 -12.33 16.54
N GLY A 80 -4.21 -11.55 17.09
CA GLY A 80 -4.22 -11.11 18.50
C GLY A 80 -4.93 -12.08 19.44
N ALA A 81 -5.21 -11.61 20.67
CA ALA A 81 -6.18 -12.28 21.55
C ALA A 81 -7.59 -12.29 20.93
N VAL A 82 -7.87 -11.32 20.07
CA VAL A 82 -9.10 -11.19 19.29
C VAL A 82 -8.74 -11.48 17.82
N ALA A 83 -9.54 -12.31 17.16
CA ALA A 83 -9.41 -12.54 15.73
C ALA A 83 -9.96 -11.31 14.99
N SER A 84 -9.22 -10.79 14.02
CA SER A 84 -9.63 -9.57 13.32
C SER A 84 -9.29 -9.61 11.84
N ALA A 85 -10.12 -8.96 11.03
CA ALA A 85 -9.88 -8.74 9.61
C ALA A 85 -10.32 -7.33 9.21
N VAL A 86 -9.75 -6.81 8.13
CA VAL A 86 -10.18 -5.54 7.52
C VAL A 86 -10.82 -5.80 6.17
N LEU A 87 -11.89 -5.06 5.86
CA LEU A 87 -12.54 -5.12 4.56
C LEU A 87 -11.71 -4.38 3.51
N CYS A 88 -11.17 -5.15 2.56
CA CYS A 88 -10.48 -4.68 1.36
C CYS A 88 -11.37 -4.83 0.12
N GLY A 89 -10.94 -4.25 -1.00
CA GLY A 89 -11.67 -4.28 -2.28
C GLY A 89 -12.87 -3.33 -2.34
N THR A 90 -13.83 -3.67 -3.20
CA THR A 90 -15.08 -2.96 -3.45
C THR A 90 -15.87 -2.73 -2.15
N ARG A 91 -16.47 -1.55 -2.01
CA ARG A 91 -17.42 -1.22 -0.94
C ARG A 91 -18.70 -0.66 -1.55
N THR A 92 -19.79 -1.42 -1.44
CA THR A 92 -21.14 -0.97 -1.82
C THR A 92 -22.04 -0.95 -0.59
N PRO A 93 -23.09 -0.11 -0.56
CA PRO A 93 -24.02 -0.08 0.57
C PRO A 93 -24.63 -1.46 0.89
N ALA A 94 -25.00 -2.23 -0.14
CA ALA A 94 -25.55 -3.58 0.03
C ALA A 94 -24.54 -4.55 0.67
N LEU A 95 -23.26 -4.47 0.30
CA LEU A 95 -22.21 -5.29 0.90
C LEU A 95 -22.00 -4.92 2.37
N LEU A 96 -21.94 -3.63 2.68
CA LEU A 96 -21.75 -3.15 4.06
C LEU A 96 -22.92 -3.57 4.95
N GLN A 97 -24.16 -3.47 4.45
CA GLN A 97 -25.34 -3.96 5.16
C GLN A 97 -25.30 -5.47 5.40
N SER A 98 -24.86 -6.25 4.41
CA SER A 98 -24.70 -7.71 4.55
C SER A 98 -23.64 -8.06 5.60
N LEU A 99 -22.52 -7.34 5.62
CA LEU A 99 -21.47 -7.53 6.62
C LEU A 99 -21.93 -7.12 8.04
N ASP A 100 -22.65 -5.99 8.17
CA ASP A 100 -23.25 -5.55 9.44
C ASP A 100 -24.23 -6.61 9.96
N THR A 101 -25.09 -7.15 9.10
CA THR A 101 -26.08 -8.19 9.46
C THR A 101 -25.40 -9.50 9.89
N ALA A 102 -24.41 -9.97 9.11
CA ALA A 102 -23.67 -11.19 9.41
C ALA A 102 -22.89 -11.07 10.73
N SER A 103 -22.26 -9.91 10.97
CA SER A 103 -21.50 -9.68 12.21
C SER A 103 -22.41 -9.68 13.43
N ALA A 104 -23.58 -9.03 13.35
CA ALA A 104 -24.56 -9.03 14.43
C ALA A 104 -25.11 -10.44 14.73
N ALA A 105 -25.37 -11.25 13.69
CA ALA A 105 -25.88 -12.61 13.85
C ALA A 105 -24.90 -13.55 14.55
N GLU A 106 -23.61 -13.44 14.21
CA GLU A 106 -22.54 -14.29 14.77
C GLU A 106 -21.93 -13.71 16.07
N GLY A 107 -22.36 -12.54 16.52
CA GLY A 107 -21.80 -11.89 17.72
C GLY A 107 -20.40 -11.29 17.52
N ALA A 108 -20.05 -10.89 16.30
CA ALA A 108 -18.86 -10.13 15.98
C ALA A 108 -19.10 -8.61 16.07
N GLU A 109 -18.03 -7.86 16.29
CA GLU A 109 -18.05 -6.40 16.33
C GLU A 109 -17.49 -5.83 15.02
N ILE A 110 -18.13 -4.79 14.50
CA ILE A 110 -17.57 -3.97 13.41
C ILE A 110 -17.10 -2.64 13.97
N GLU A 111 -15.83 -2.36 13.76
CA GLU A 111 -15.21 -1.09 14.08
C GLU A 111 -14.96 -0.28 12.80
N LEU A 112 -15.45 0.96 12.77
CA LEU A 112 -15.16 1.93 11.73
C LEU A 112 -14.14 2.93 12.24
N VAL A 113 -12.92 2.91 11.70
CA VAL A 113 -11.85 3.83 12.09
C VAL A 113 -11.56 4.79 10.95
N ARG A 114 -11.75 6.09 11.18
CA ARG A 114 -11.30 7.12 10.24
C ARG A 114 -9.78 7.19 10.23
N GLN A 115 -9.19 7.31 9.03
CA GLN A 115 -7.76 7.60 8.88
C GLN A 115 -7.56 8.97 8.24
N GLY A 116 -6.40 9.60 8.50
CA GLY A 116 -6.12 10.97 8.07
C GLY A 116 -6.04 11.16 6.56
N ALA A 117 -5.76 10.09 5.82
CA ALA A 117 -5.82 10.05 4.36
C ALA A 117 -6.44 8.73 3.91
N GLY A 118 -7.13 8.74 2.76
CA GLY A 118 -7.76 7.55 2.20
C GLY A 118 -9.11 7.17 2.85
N PRO A 119 -9.68 6.02 2.47
CA PRO A 119 -10.98 5.57 2.98
C PRO A 119 -10.87 5.14 4.44
N SER A 120 -11.97 5.14 5.18
CA SER A 120 -12.04 4.60 6.53
C SER A 120 -11.66 3.11 6.57
N ILE A 121 -11.24 2.62 7.73
CA ILE A 121 -10.97 1.21 7.96
C ILE A 121 -12.23 0.58 8.52
N ILE A 122 -12.68 -0.50 7.89
CA ILE A 122 -13.80 -1.31 8.39
C ILE A 122 -13.19 -2.61 8.88
N ALA A 123 -13.06 -2.75 10.19
CA ALA A 123 -12.48 -3.91 10.84
C ALA A 123 -13.58 -4.76 11.48
N VAL A 124 -13.53 -6.07 11.24
CA VAL A 124 -14.40 -7.07 11.87
C VAL A 124 -13.58 -7.75 12.96
N LYS A 125 -14.11 -7.78 14.18
CA LYS A 125 -13.50 -8.38 15.36
C LYS A 125 -14.38 -9.51 15.88
N ALA A 126 -13.74 -10.64 16.16
CA ALA A 126 -14.39 -11.86 16.62
C ALA A 126 -13.60 -12.49 17.77
N SER A 127 -14.29 -13.18 18.67
CA SER A 127 -13.65 -13.90 19.78
C SER A 127 -12.76 -15.05 19.32
N SER A 128 -12.96 -15.57 18.10
CA SER A 128 -12.17 -16.66 17.53
C SER A 128 -12.03 -16.53 16.00
N ALA A 129 -11.04 -17.22 15.45
CA ALA A 129 -10.82 -17.27 14.01
C ALA A 129 -11.94 -18.01 13.25
N ASP A 130 -12.64 -18.93 13.92
CA ASP A 130 -13.75 -19.69 13.33
C ASP A 130 -15.00 -18.83 13.24
N LEU A 131 -15.30 -18.03 14.27
CA LEU A 131 -16.39 -17.06 14.24
C LEU A 131 -16.14 -16.00 13.15
N LEU A 132 -14.90 -15.52 13.02
CA LEU A 132 -14.54 -14.60 11.93
C LEU A 132 -14.77 -15.23 10.54
N ALA A 133 -14.51 -16.53 10.39
CA ALA A 133 -14.78 -17.25 9.14
C ALA A 133 -16.28 -17.44 8.89
N GLN A 134 -17.08 -17.66 9.94
CA GLN A 134 -18.54 -17.73 9.85
C GLN A 134 -19.13 -16.39 9.41
N VAL A 135 -18.68 -15.27 9.98
CA VAL A 135 -19.08 -13.91 9.54
C VAL A 135 -18.76 -13.70 8.07
N ALA A 136 -17.54 -14.06 7.64
CA ALA A 136 -17.14 -13.93 6.24
C ALA A 136 -18.06 -14.73 5.31
N LEU A 137 -18.33 -16.00 5.66
CA LEU A 137 -19.22 -16.88 4.91
C LEU A 137 -20.65 -16.33 4.83
N ALA A 138 -21.21 -15.90 5.97
CA ALA A 138 -22.56 -15.35 6.06
C ALA A 138 -22.71 -14.02 5.28
N ALA A 139 -21.64 -13.22 5.21
CA ALA A 139 -21.57 -12.01 4.39
C ALA A 139 -21.26 -12.29 2.90
N GLY A 140 -21.04 -13.55 2.51
CA GLY A 140 -20.66 -13.91 1.13
C GLY A 140 -19.26 -13.40 0.73
N LEU A 141 -18.36 -13.24 1.69
CA LEU A 141 -17.01 -12.72 1.52
C LEU A 141 -15.94 -13.80 1.68
N PRO A 142 -14.93 -13.84 0.79
CA PRO A 142 -13.72 -14.60 1.06
C PRO A 142 -12.98 -14.04 2.29
N LEU A 143 -12.37 -14.93 3.07
CA LEU A 143 -11.46 -14.58 4.17
C LEU A 143 -10.04 -15.02 3.83
N GLN A 144 -9.13 -14.06 3.72
CA GLN A 144 -7.71 -14.33 3.58
C GLN A 144 -7.03 -14.25 4.95
N ARG A 145 -6.70 -15.38 5.56
CA ARG A 145 -5.98 -15.42 6.84
C ARG A 145 -4.56 -14.86 6.69
N GLU A 146 -4.09 -14.07 7.66
CA GLU A 146 -2.74 -13.50 7.70
C GLU A 146 -2.35 -12.85 6.35
N ALA A 147 -3.23 -12.00 5.81
CA ALA A 147 -3.14 -11.51 4.44
C ALA A 147 -1.82 -10.76 4.17
N GLY A 148 -1.36 -9.96 5.13
CA GLY A 148 -0.07 -9.26 5.05
C GLY A 148 1.11 -10.21 4.92
N LEU A 149 1.16 -11.28 5.73
CA LEU A 149 2.22 -12.28 5.68
C LEU A 149 2.22 -13.02 4.34
N HIS A 150 1.05 -13.46 3.87
CA HIS A 150 0.91 -14.17 2.61
C HIS A 150 1.38 -13.29 1.43
N MET A 151 0.97 -12.02 1.42
CA MET A 151 1.40 -11.05 0.39
C MET A 151 2.92 -10.91 0.35
N LEU A 152 3.56 -10.77 1.51
CA LEU A 152 5.02 -10.71 1.59
C LEU A 152 5.67 -12.03 1.15
N ALA A 153 5.12 -13.18 1.54
CA ALA A 153 5.69 -14.49 1.21
C ALA A 153 5.68 -14.78 -0.30
N CYS A 154 4.68 -14.29 -1.01
CA CYS A 154 4.56 -14.42 -2.47
C CYS A 154 5.33 -13.33 -3.24
N THR A 155 5.98 -12.41 -2.55
CA THR A 155 6.73 -11.32 -3.18
C THR A 155 8.18 -11.76 -3.43
N PRO A 156 8.75 -11.53 -4.63
CA PRO A 156 10.17 -11.81 -4.86
C PRO A 156 11.05 -10.94 -3.96
N SER A 157 12.18 -11.50 -3.53
CA SER A 157 13.22 -10.70 -2.89
C SER A 157 13.75 -9.64 -3.85
N VAL A 158 14.29 -8.54 -3.31
CA VAL A 158 14.85 -7.43 -4.10
C VAL A 158 16.03 -7.90 -4.99
N SER A 159 16.76 -8.94 -4.58
CA SER A 159 17.82 -9.54 -5.39
C SER A 159 17.27 -10.32 -6.60
N GLN A 160 16.08 -10.91 -6.48
CA GLN A 160 15.39 -11.69 -7.52
C GLN A 160 14.35 -10.88 -8.30
N TRP A 161 14.19 -9.59 -7.99
CA TRP A 161 13.21 -8.75 -8.65
C TRP A 161 13.46 -8.69 -10.16
N PRO A 162 12.41 -8.73 -11.01
CA PRO A 162 12.57 -8.65 -12.46
C PRO A 162 13.39 -7.43 -12.90
N ARG A 163 14.29 -7.66 -13.85
CA ARG A 163 15.18 -6.65 -14.45
C ARG A 163 15.25 -6.87 -15.94
N THR A 164 15.33 -5.77 -16.69
CA THR A 164 15.51 -5.83 -18.14
C THR A 164 16.92 -5.37 -18.47
N PRO A 165 17.79 -6.22 -19.05
CA PRO A 165 19.09 -5.80 -19.54
C PRO A 165 18.93 -4.57 -20.43
N PHE A 166 19.78 -3.56 -20.22
CA PHE A 166 19.64 -2.29 -20.91
C PHE A 166 21.01 -1.74 -21.24
N PRO A 167 21.27 -1.36 -22.51
CA PRO A 167 22.53 -0.71 -22.86
C PRO A 167 22.67 0.60 -22.07
N MET A 168 23.91 1.07 -21.91
CA MET A 168 24.11 2.37 -21.30
C MET A 168 23.41 3.45 -22.15
N VAL A 169 22.82 4.45 -21.49
CA VAL A 169 22.23 5.59 -22.21
C VAL A 169 23.36 6.35 -22.91
N GLU A 170 23.15 6.64 -24.18
CA GLU A 170 24.04 7.46 -25.00
C GLU A 170 23.37 8.80 -25.34
N GLY A 171 24.18 9.78 -25.75
CA GLY A 171 23.70 11.09 -26.18
C GLY A 171 23.38 12.06 -25.05
N LYS A 172 22.60 13.10 -25.39
CA LYS A 172 22.23 14.17 -24.47
C LYS A 172 21.16 13.69 -23.50
N VAL A 173 21.34 13.99 -22.23
CA VAL A 173 20.36 13.74 -21.16
C VAL A 173 20.18 15.02 -20.35
N ASP A 174 18.98 15.22 -19.80
CA ASP A 174 18.65 16.40 -19.00
C ASP A 174 19.39 16.40 -17.66
N SER A 175 19.41 15.26 -16.97
CA SER A 175 20.10 15.10 -15.69
C SER A 175 20.38 13.64 -15.36
N VAL A 176 21.47 13.43 -14.63
CA VAL A 176 21.84 12.12 -14.07
C VAL A 176 21.96 12.27 -12.56
N ARG A 177 21.39 11.31 -11.83
CA ARG A 177 21.48 11.24 -10.38
C ARG A 177 21.93 9.85 -9.96
N ARG A 178 22.75 9.76 -8.92
CA ARG A 178 23.14 8.50 -8.28
C ARG A 178 22.44 8.39 -6.93
N PHE A 179 21.95 7.21 -6.58
CA PHE A 179 21.43 6.99 -5.24
C PHE A 179 22.60 6.79 -4.26
N SER A 180 22.74 7.69 -3.30
CA SER A 180 23.75 7.61 -2.26
C SER A 180 23.27 6.73 -1.12
N ARG A 181 23.92 5.60 -0.93
CA ARG A 181 23.65 4.66 0.18
C ARG A 181 23.89 5.29 1.55
N SER A 182 24.93 6.11 1.72
CA SER A 182 25.24 6.73 3.01
C SER A 182 24.28 7.86 3.38
N ARG A 183 23.83 8.64 2.39
CA ARG A 183 22.90 9.76 2.60
C ARG A 183 21.43 9.37 2.42
N MET A 184 21.15 8.15 1.96
CA MET A 184 19.82 7.66 1.60
C MET A 184 19.04 8.61 0.68
N GLN A 185 19.72 9.23 -0.29
CA GLN A 185 19.10 10.21 -1.19
C GLN A 185 19.75 10.21 -2.58
N TRP A 186 19.05 10.80 -3.55
CA TRP A 186 19.61 11.07 -4.86
C TRP A 186 20.62 12.22 -4.79
N VAL A 187 21.83 12.00 -5.29
CA VAL A 187 22.87 13.01 -5.44
C VAL A 187 23.15 13.28 -6.92
N PRO A 188 23.56 14.51 -7.28
CA PRO A 188 23.99 14.81 -8.65
C PRO A 188 25.09 13.85 -9.12
N SER A 189 25.07 13.49 -10.40
CA SER A 189 26.09 12.68 -11.07
C SER A 189 26.08 13.00 -12.57
N THR A 190 26.95 12.37 -13.35
CA THR A 190 27.05 12.57 -14.80
C THR A 190 26.90 11.26 -15.56
N LEU A 191 26.63 11.36 -16.87
CA LEU A 191 26.53 10.19 -17.74
C LEU A 191 27.86 9.41 -17.84
N PRO A 192 29.04 10.06 -17.98
CA PRO A 192 30.33 9.36 -17.92
C PRO A 192 30.56 8.62 -16.59
N GLU A 193 30.21 9.23 -15.46
CA GLU A 193 30.31 8.57 -14.15
C GLU A 193 29.41 7.33 -14.06
N ALA A 194 28.16 7.43 -14.54
CA ALA A 194 27.23 6.30 -14.55
C ALA A 194 27.71 5.18 -15.48
N ALA A 195 28.29 5.51 -16.63
CA ALA A 195 28.85 4.56 -17.58
C ALA A 195 30.05 3.81 -16.98
N ALA A 196 30.99 4.54 -16.36
CA ALA A 196 32.21 3.99 -15.76
C ALA A 196 31.96 3.26 -14.42
N ALA A 197 30.81 3.47 -13.78
CA ALA A 197 30.53 2.89 -12.48
C ALA A 197 30.51 1.36 -12.51
N ALA A 198 31.28 0.72 -11.63
CA ALA A 198 31.23 -0.72 -11.42
C ALA A 198 29.92 -1.16 -10.74
N SER A 199 29.31 -0.30 -9.93
CA SER A 199 28.03 -0.58 -9.30
C SER A 199 27.29 0.70 -8.86
N GLY A 200 25.98 0.57 -8.71
CA GLY A 200 25.12 1.61 -8.15
C GLY A 200 23.78 1.72 -8.84
N LEU A 201 22.89 2.49 -8.26
CA LEU A 201 21.61 2.86 -8.86
C LEU A 201 21.70 4.29 -9.38
N PHE A 202 21.31 4.45 -10.63
CA PHE A 202 21.27 5.73 -11.31
C PHE A 202 19.85 6.01 -11.78
N ARG A 203 19.48 7.29 -11.73
CA ARG A 203 18.23 7.79 -12.29
C ARG A 203 18.58 8.83 -13.34
N ILE A 204 18.15 8.57 -14.57
CA ILE A 204 18.50 9.36 -15.74
C ILE A 204 17.22 9.98 -16.29
N LYS A 205 17.21 11.30 -16.42
CA LYS A 205 16.13 12.04 -17.08
C LYS A 205 16.46 12.18 -18.56
N ARG A 206 15.59 11.64 -19.41
CA ARG A 206 15.61 11.87 -20.86
C ARG A 206 14.54 12.92 -21.20
N ASP A 207 14.46 13.29 -22.48
CA ASP A 207 13.55 14.34 -22.95
C ASP A 207 12.09 14.11 -22.53
N TRP A 208 11.64 12.84 -22.50
CA TRP A 208 10.22 12.49 -22.31
C TRP A 208 9.94 11.62 -21.08
N ASP A 209 10.97 11.07 -20.43
CA ASP A 209 10.78 10.14 -19.33
C ASP A 209 11.97 10.07 -18.34
N TRP A 210 11.75 9.27 -17.30
CA TRP A 210 12.77 8.91 -16.32
C TRP A 210 12.99 7.41 -16.38
N ILE A 211 14.25 6.99 -16.34
CA ILE A 211 14.61 5.59 -16.16
C ILE A 211 15.44 5.41 -14.89
N SER A 212 15.25 4.29 -14.22
CA SER A 212 16.09 3.83 -13.11
C SER A 212 16.92 2.64 -13.57
N LEU A 213 18.24 2.81 -13.49
CA LEU A 213 19.24 1.90 -14.04
C LEU A 213 20.12 1.37 -12.91
N LEU A 214 20.14 0.05 -12.74
CA LEU A 214 21.01 -0.63 -11.79
C LEU A 214 22.28 -1.11 -12.51
N LYS A 215 23.44 -0.70 -12.03
CA LYS A 215 24.76 -1.13 -12.48
C LYS A 215 25.25 -2.29 -11.62
N ASN A 216 25.64 -3.38 -12.28
CA ASN A 216 26.32 -4.54 -11.67
C ASN A 216 27.69 -4.81 -12.30
N GLY A 217 28.19 -3.85 -13.10
CA GLY A 217 29.52 -3.85 -13.71
C GLY A 217 29.62 -2.71 -14.73
N PRO A 218 30.82 -2.39 -15.22
CA PRO A 218 31.00 -1.37 -16.26
C PRO A 218 30.19 -1.66 -17.53
N ALA A 219 30.11 -2.93 -17.95
CA ALA A 219 29.34 -3.35 -19.13
C ALA A 219 27.91 -3.84 -18.82
N ALA A 220 27.53 -3.97 -17.54
CA ALA A 220 26.28 -4.60 -17.13
C ALA A 220 25.35 -3.58 -16.46
N ALA A 221 24.28 -3.22 -17.17
CA ALA A 221 23.21 -2.38 -16.66
C ALA A 221 21.83 -3.01 -16.91
N SER A 222 20.87 -2.68 -16.07
CA SER A 222 19.50 -3.14 -16.24
C SER A 222 18.50 -2.09 -15.77
N LEU A 223 17.39 -1.96 -16.49
CA LEU A 223 16.23 -1.25 -16.00
C LEU A 223 15.66 -1.99 -14.79
N ILE A 224 15.27 -1.21 -13.80
CA ILE A 224 14.67 -1.72 -12.57
C ILE A 224 13.59 -0.76 -12.08
N ASP A 225 12.61 -1.29 -11.35
CA ASP A 225 11.72 -0.45 -10.56
C ASP A 225 12.53 0.44 -9.59
N ASP A 226 12.16 1.71 -9.54
CA ASP A 226 12.90 2.74 -8.80
C ASP A 226 12.95 2.46 -7.29
N ARG A 227 11.85 1.98 -6.69
CA ARG A 227 11.78 1.66 -5.25
C ARG A 227 12.62 0.43 -4.94
N VAL A 228 12.53 -0.60 -5.79
CA VAL A 228 13.32 -1.82 -5.68
C VAL A 228 14.81 -1.52 -5.82
N GLY A 229 15.19 -0.70 -6.80
CA GLY A 229 16.57 -0.30 -7.02
C GLY A 229 17.18 0.38 -5.80
N ARG A 230 16.41 1.25 -5.12
CA ARG A 230 16.86 1.91 -3.88
C ARG A 230 17.05 0.91 -2.74
N LEU A 231 16.10 -0.01 -2.56
CA LEU A 231 16.25 -1.09 -1.58
C LEU A 231 17.47 -1.97 -1.88
N ALA A 232 17.69 -2.32 -3.15
CA ALA A 232 18.82 -3.16 -3.58
C ALA A 232 20.16 -2.47 -3.25
N SER A 233 20.25 -1.18 -3.55
CA SER A 233 21.44 -0.35 -3.28
C SER A 233 21.69 -0.13 -1.79
N SER A 234 20.64 -0.24 -0.98
CA SER A 234 20.68 -0.10 0.48
C SER A 234 20.75 -1.42 1.23
N ALA A 235 20.87 -2.56 0.54
CA ALA A 235 20.99 -3.86 1.19
C ALA A 235 22.15 -3.85 2.22
N LYS A 236 21.93 -4.51 3.35
CA LYS A 236 22.79 -4.58 4.55
C LYS A 236 22.91 -3.25 5.33
N CYS A 237 22.21 -2.18 4.94
CA CYS A 237 22.17 -0.96 5.75
C CYS A 237 21.32 -1.12 7.00
N LYS A 238 21.82 -0.59 8.11
CA LYS A 238 21.07 -0.33 9.33
C LYS A 238 20.19 0.91 9.13
N ALA A 239 19.03 0.75 8.50
CA ALA A 239 18.14 1.86 8.15
C ALA A 239 16.74 1.71 8.76
N VAL A 240 16.40 0.49 9.18
CA VAL A 240 15.07 0.15 9.66
C VAL A 240 15.05 0.28 11.17
N GLN A 241 13.99 0.89 11.70
CA GLN A 241 13.69 0.89 13.13
C GLN A 241 12.41 0.07 13.32
N TRP A 242 12.36 -0.73 14.36
CA TRP A 242 11.15 -1.43 14.74
C TRP A 242 10.95 -1.26 16.24
N MET A 243 9.75 -0.84 16.62
CA MET A 243 9.32 -0.66 18.00
C MET A 243 8.40 -1.83 18.36
N PRO A 244 8.89 -2.84 19.11
CA PRO A 244 8.11 -4.02 19.45
C PRO A 244 6.82 -3.70 20.21
N GLU A 245 6.89 -2.73 21.12
CA GLU A 245 5.82 -2.35 22.05
C GLU A 245 4.61 -1.78 21.31
N SER A 246 4.87 -0.98 20.27
CA SER A 246 3.84 -0.38 19.42
C SER A 246 3.60 -1.17 18.13
N SER A 247 4.39 -2.22 17.87
CA SER A 247 4.39 -2.97 16.61
C SER A 247 4.51 -2.07 15.37
N VAL A 248 5.38 -1.07 15.44
CA VAL A 248 5.59 -0.09 14.36
C VAL A 248 6.94 -0.31 13.70
N LEU A 249 6.92 -0.46 12.37
CA LEU A 249 8.09 -0.49 11.51
C LEU A 249 8.30 0.88 10.88
N SER A 250 9.47 1.47 11.05
CA SER A 250 9.81 2.78 10.48
C SER A 250 11.06 2.68 9.60
N LEU A 251 11.04 3.36 8.45
CA LEU A 251 12.14 3.44 7.48
C LEU A 251 12.25 4.86 6.92
N PRO A 252 13.42 5.26 6.40
CA PRO A 252 13.54 6.49 5.62
C PRO A 252 12.56 6.47 4.44
N VAL A 253 11.92 7.60 4.13
CA VAL A 253 10.93 7.69 3.03
C VAL A 253 11.51 7.28 1.67
N GLN A 254 12.81 7.50 1.48
CA GLN A 254 13.53 7.10 0.27
C GLN A 254 13.63 5.58 0.12
N LEU A 255 13.42 4.81 1.18
CA LEU A 255 13.38 3.34 1.14
C LEU A 255 11.94 2.81 1.12
N TYR A 256 10.95 3.64 0.80
CA TYR A 256 9.57 3.18 0.67
C TYR A 256 9.49 1.97 -0.28
N PRO A 257 8.90 0.85 0.17
CA PRO A 257 8.98 -0.40 -0.58
C PRO A 257 8.10 -0.39 -1.84
N PRO A 258 8.37 -1.28 -2.81
CA PRO A 258 7.49 -1.46 -3.97
C PRO A 258 6.08 -1.81 -3.51
N THR A 259 5.09 -1.46 -4.34
CA THR A 259 3.67 -1.47 -3.96
C THR A 259 3.19 -2.78 -3.35
N ILE A 260 3.61 -3.93 -3.87
CA ILE A 260 3.22 -5.24 -3.33
C ILE A 260 3.74 -5.49 -1.91
N MET A 261 4.97 -5.06 -1.61
CA MET A 261 5.54 -5.14 -0.26
C MET A 261 4.87 -4.12 0.67
N ALA A 262 4.67 -2.89 0.20
CA ALA A 262 3.96 -1.86 0.94
C ALA A 262 2.55 -2.31 1.32
N ARG A 263 1.84 -2.95 0.39
CA ARG A 263 0.53 -3.57 0.62
C ARG A 263 0.61 -4.66 1.68
N GLY A 264 1.59 -5.56 1.61
CA GLY A 264 1.79 -6.58 2.64
C GLY A 264 1.98 -5.99 4.04
N LEU A 265 2.71 -4.88 4.16
CA LEU A 265 2.88 -4.17 5.43
C LEU A 265 1.61 -3.44 5.87
N VAL A 266 0.90 -2.76 4.97
CA VAL A 266 -0.35 -2.05 5.27
C VAL A 266 -1.45 -3.01 5.72
N LEU A 267 -1.55 -4.20 5.11
CA LEU A 267 -2.51 -5.24 5.50
C LEU A 267 -2.24 -5.82 6.90
N CYS A 268 -1.15 -5.45 7.57
CA CYS A 268 -0.93 -5.78 8.97
C CYS A 268 -1.80 -4.95 9.94
N SER A 269 -2.37 -3.83 9.48
CA SER A 269 -3.24 -2.96 10.29
C SER A 269 -4.44 -2.38 9.53
N GLY A 270 -4.47 -2.48 8.21
CA GLY A 270 -5.43 -1.79 7.35
C GLY A 270 -5.20 -0.27 7.24
N ARG A 271 -4.13 0.26 7.85
CA ARG A 271 -3.81 1.69 7.88
C ARG A 271 -2.81 2.05 6.79
N LEU A 272 -3.02 3.19 6.13
CA LEU A 272 -1.97 3.80 5.32
C LEU A 272 -0.74 4.11 6.20
N PRO A 273 0.46 4.07 5.61
CA PRO A 273 1.66 4.38 6.35
C PRO A 273 1.70 5.87 6.71
N ASP A 274 2.16 6.16 7.92
CA ASP A 274 2.29 7.52 8.40
C ASP A 274 3.60 8.14 7.93
N PHE A 275 3.57 9.40 7.51
CA PHE A 275 4.74 10.13 7.02
C PHE A 275 5.10 11.25 7.98
N ASP A 276 6.26 11.10 8.62
CA ASP A 276 6.85 12.13 9.44
C ASP A 276 7.75 13.02 8.57
N ARG A 277 7.33 14.29 8.43
CA ARG A 277 8.03 15.29 7.62
C ARG A 277 9.33 15.76 8.27
N ASP A 278 9.41 15.79 9.59
CA ASP A 278 10.56 16.32 10.32
C ASP A 278 11.72 15.32 10.28
N THR A 279 11.40 14.04 10.44
CA THR A 279 12.41 12.97 10.35
C THR A 279 12.56 12.38 8.94
N MET A 280 11.67 12.74 8.00
CA MET A 280 11.59 12.19 6.64
C MET A 280 11.47 10.65 6.65
N ARG A 281 10.68 10.12 7.59
CA ARG A 281 10.45 8.69 7.79
C ARG A 281 9.02 8.32 7.46
N ILE A 282 8.85 7.05 7.13
CA ILE A 282 7.56 6.44 6.86
C ILE A 282 7.38 5.21 7.76
N SER A 283 6.22 5.11 8.38
CA SER A 283 5.94 4.16 9.44
C SER A 283 4.72 3.30 9.13
N PHE A 284 4.85 1.98 9.31
CA PHE A 284 3.81 0.98 9.12
C PHE A 284 3.43 0.39 10.48
N ALA A 285 2.13 0.34 10.77
CA ALA A 285 1.60 -0.19 12.03
C ALA A 285 1.19 -1.67 11.94
N GLY A 286 1.13 -2.34 13.10
CA GLY A 286 0.68 -3.73 13.21
C GLY A 286 1.74 -4.77 12.82
N ILE A 287 3.01 -4.36 12.67
CA ILE A 287 4.09 -5.23 12.20
C ILE A 287 4.58 -6.13 13.32
N ARG A 288 4.32 -7.42 13.16
CA ARG A 288 4.76 -8.48 14.08
C ARG A 288 6.13 -9.06 13.73
N PRO A 289 6.79 -9.79 14.66
CA PRO A 289 8.11 -10.38 14.42
C PRO A 289 8.23 -11.20 13.12
N GLY A 290 7.21 -12.01 12.79
CA GLY A 290 7.19 -12.81 11.55
C GLY A 290 7.19 -11.95 10.29
N HIS A 291 6.36 -10.91 10.27
CA HIS A 291 6.27 -9.94 9.16
C HIS A 291 7.57 -9.16 9.00
N LEU A 292 8.13 -8.68 10.12
CA LEU A 292 9.41 -7.98 10.14
C LEU A 292 10.53 -8.86 9.57
N LYS A 293 10.67 -10.10 10.08
CA LYS A 293 11.72 -11.03 9.66
C LYS A 293 11.66 -11.26 8.15
N LEU A 294 10.45 -11.49 7.62
CA LEU A 294 10.25 -11.71 6.19
C LEU A 294 10.56 -10.44 5.38
N PHE A 295 10.07 -9.27 5.81
CA PHE A 295 10.37 -8.00 5.14
C PHE A 295 11.89 -7.71 5.09
N LEU A 296 12.60 -7.93 6.20
CA LEU A 296 14.07 -7.77 6.24
C LEU A 296 14.77 -8.79 5.33
N ALA A 297 14.27 -10.03 5.25
CA ALA A 297 14.82 -11.04 4.34
C ALA A 297 14.61 -10.67 2.85
N LEU A 298 13.42 -10.15 2.50
CA LEU A 298 13.09 -9.73 1.14
C LEU A 298 13.91 -8.52 0.69
N THR A 299 14.15 -7.56 1.59
CA THR A 299 14.83 -6.30 1.27
C THR A 299 16.34 -6.32 1.52
N GLY A 300 16.83 -7.23 2.37
CA GLY A 300 18.21 -7.27 2.83
C GLY A 300 18.58 -6.14 3.79
N LEU A 301 17.63 -5.30 4.23
CA LEU A 301 17.88 -4.25 5.22
C LEU A 301 18.16 -4.83 6.61
N ARG A 302 18.71 -4.00 7.50
CA ARG A 302 18.98 -4.36 8.91
C ARG A 302 18.32 -3.36 9.86
N LEU A 303 17.98 -3.85 11.03
CA LEU A 303 17.58 -3.02 12.17
C LEU A 303 18.75 -2.13 12.60
N GLN A 304 18.42 -0.91 13.04
CA GLN A 304 19.37 0.03 13.62
C GLN A 304 19.86 -0.43 14.99
#